data_AF-A0A2V7D915-F1
#
_entry.id   AF-A0A2V7D915-F1
#
_cell.length_a   1.000
_cell.length_b   1.000
_cell.length_c   1.000
_cell.angle_alpha   90.00
_cell.angle_beta   90.00
_cell.angle_gamma   90.00
#
_symmetry.space_group_name_H-M   'P 1'
#
loop_
_entity.id
_entity.type
_entity.pdbx_description
1 polymer ?
#
loop_
_entity_poly.entity_id
_entity_poly.type
_entity_poly.pdbx_seq_one_letter_code
_entity_poly.pdbx_strand_id
1 'polypeptide(L)'
;MRSHRWQRGLRPARLVLDGEVAVFDEQLVSQFYLLHDAKPAIVCTPPLLMAFDCLWIGNRDLRPAPLHERRPALEAAVDGAELILPVRRLATDGLEAWELVKECGYEGLVAKDGGSPYQAGESRSWVTDLLLRSKELVRETSPFADKTARLGRNAW
;
A
#
# COMPACT_ATOMS: atom_id res chain seq x y z
N MET A 1 16.89 21.12 22.99
CA MET A 1 16.67 19.66 23.01
C MET A 1 15.16 19.39 22.89
N ARG A 2 14.66 18.97 21.73
CA ARG A 2 13.25 18.61 21.56
C ARG A 2 13.06 17.15 21.97
N SER A 3 12.33 16.92 23.05
CA SER A 3 11.91 15.58 23.48
C SER A 3 11.06 14.95 22.38
N HIS A 4 11.56 13.89 21.74
CA HIS A 4 10.77 13.10 20.80
C HIS A 4 9.75 12.30 21.62
N ARG A 5 8.51 12.80 21.68
CA ARG A 5 7.39 12.11 22.30
C ARG A 5 6.97 11.01 21.32
N TRP A 6 7.33 9.76 21.62
CA TRP A 6 6.85 8.59 20.87
C TRP A 6 5.32 8.58 20.81
N GLN A 7 4.78 8.09 19.68
CA GLN A 7 3.37 8.15 19.30
C GLN A 7 2.41 7.65 20.41
N ARG A 8 1.27 8.33 20.56
CA ARG A 8 0.06 7.79 21.22
C ARG A 8 -0.96 7.55 20.11
N GLY A 9 -1.42 6.31 19.92
CA GLY A 9 -2.45 6.02 18.92
C GLY A 9 -2.62 4.54 18.60
N LEU A 10 -1.55 3.74 18.70
CA LEU A 10 -1.65 2.29 18.49
C LEU A 10 -2.36 1.63 19.66
N ARG A 11 -3.48 0.95 19.37
CA ARG A 11 -4.36 0.33 20.37
C ARG A 11 -3.87 -1.03 20.89
N PRO A 12 -3.35 -1.95 20.04
CA PRO A 12 -2.99 -3.29 20.52
C PRO A 12 -1.57 -3.36 21.08
N ALA A 13 -1.37 -4.21 22.11
CA ALA A 13 -0.07 -4.44 22.75
C ALA A 13 0.97 -5.14 21.83
N ARG A 14 0.52 -5.79 20.75
CA ARG A 14 1.35 -6.36 19.70
C ARG A 14 0.68 -6.10 18.35
N LEU A 15 1.45 -5.55 17.41
CA LEU A 15 1.00 -5.25 16.06
C LEU A 15 2.11 -5.61 15.08
N VAL A 16 1.80 -6.38 14.05
CA VAL A 16 2.71 -6.63 12.93
C VAL A 16 1.99 -6.20 11.66
N LEU A 17 2.55 -5.17 11.01
CA LEU A 17 2.05 -4.64 9.75
C LEU A 17 3.02 -4.95 8.64
N ASP A 18 2.48 -5.14 7.44
CA ASP A 18 3.25 -5.14 6.21
C ASP A 18 2.94 -3.84 5.44
N GLY A 19 3.98 -3.23 4.90
CA GLY A 19 3.91 -1.86 4.40
C GLY A 19 5.22 -1.38 3.78
N GLU A 20 5.16 -0.18 3.22
CA GLU A 20 6.31 0.51 2.64
C GLU A 20 6.58 1.81 3.40
N VAL A 21 7.85 2.16 3.61
CA VAL A 21 8.20 3.47 4.14
C VAL A 21 8.32 4.44 2.98
N ALA A 22 7.53 5.51 3.00
CA ALA A 22 7.49 6.51 1.94
C ALA A 22 7.73 7.91 2.49
N VAL A 23 8.30 8.76 1.65
CA VAL A 23 8.39 10.22 1.86
C VAL A 23 7.78 10.88 0.65
N PHE A 24 6.84 11.79 0.88
CA PHE A 24 6.12 12.48 -0.18
C PHE A 24 6.64 13.89 -0.36
N ASP A 25 6.78 14.32 -1.61
CA ASP A 25 7.08 15.70 -1.97
C ASP A 25 5.85 16.63 -1.81
N GLU A 26 5.99 17.89 -2.18
CA GLU A 26 4.92 18.89 -2.11
C GLU A 26 3.72 18.58 -3.03
N GLN A 27 3.92 17.72 -4.05
CA GLN A 27 2.85 17.22 -4.92
C GLN A 27 2.18 15.94 -4.38
N LEU A 28 2.59 15.47 -3.19
CA LEU A 28 2.12 14.23 -2.57
C LEU A 28 2.45 12.98 -3.40
N VAL A 29 3.54 13.02 -4.16
CA VAL A 29 4.10 11.86 -4.87
C VAL A 29 5.25 11.28 -4.04
N SER A 30 5.28 9.95 -3.88
CA SER A 30 6.35 9.29 -3.14
C SER A 30 7.66 9.40 -3.91
N GLN A 31 8.72 9.80 -3.23
CA GLN A 31 10.06 9.97 -3.80
C GLN A 31 11.08 9.20 -2.97
N PHE A 32 11.53 8.05 -3.48
CA PHE A 32 12.45 7.17 -2.75
C PHE A 32 13.75 7.88 -2.32
N TYR A 33 14.29 8.77 -3.16
CA TYR A 33 15.55 9.48 -2.85
C TYR A 33 15.44 10.38 -1.61
N LEU A 34 14.23 10.85 -1.25
CA LEU A 34 14.01 11.69 -0.08
C LEU A 34 14.19 10.91 1.23
N LEU A 35 14.15 9.57 1.22
CA LEU A 35 14.47 8.76 2.40
C LEU A 35 15.93 8.90 2.83
N HIS A 36 16.83 9.23 1.89
CA HIS A 36 18.28 9.29 2.12
C HIS A 36 18.84 10.71 2.05
N ASP A 37 18.28 11.59 1.21
CA ASP A 37 18.82 12.94 0.95
C ASP A 37 17.80 14.06 1.14
N ALA A 38 16.92 13.94 2.14
CA ALA A 38 16.03 15.03 2.55
C ALA A 38 16.84 16.20 3.13
N LYS A 39 17.22 17.14 2.25
CA LYS A 39 17.87 18.40 2.65
C LYS A 39 16.85 19.34 3.30
N PRO A 40 17.25 20.19 4.27
CA PRO A 40 16.32 21.10 4.96
C PRO A 40 15.53 22.05 4.06
N ALA A 41 16.02 22.33 2.85
CA ALA A 41 15.35 23.20 1.88
C ALA A 41 14.25 22.48 1.07
N ILE A 42 14.17 21.15 1.12
CA ILE A 42 13.17 20.36 0.39
C ILE A 42 11.93 20.21 1.28
N VAL A 43 10.79 20.71 0.80
CA VAL A 43 9.49 20.51 1.47
C VAL A 43 9.03 19.08 1.19
N CYS A 44 8.89 18.28 2.24
CA CYS A 44 8.43 16.90 2.16
C CYS A 44 7.79 16.46 3.49
N THR A 45 7.07 15.33 3.46
CA THR A 45 6.56 14.70 4.69
C THR A 45 7.71 14.13 5.52
N PRO A 46 7.53 13.89 6.83
CA PRO A 46 8.38 12.91 7.50
C PRO A 46 8.24 11.53 6.82
N PRO A 47 9.16 10.59 7.06
CA PRO A 47 8.95 9.20 6.67
C PRO A 47 7.66 8.64 7.29
N LEU A 48 6.79 8.10 6.44
CA LEU A 48 5.51 7.50 6.81
C LEU A 48 5.54 6.01 6.50
N LEU A 49 4.95 5.18 7.36
CA LEU A 49 4.66 3.79 7.01
C LEU A 49 3.32 3.73 6.28
N MET A 50 3.37 3.46 4.99
CA MET A 50 2.23 3.18 4.13
C MET A 50 1.88 1.70 4.25
N ALA A 51 1.04 1.36 5.23
CA ALA A 51 0.69 -0.02 5.55
C ALA A 51 -0.37 -0.57 4.58
N PHE A 52 -0.19 -1.80 4.11
CA PHE A 52 -1.13 -2.45 3.20
C PHE A 52 -1.67 -3.79 3.70
N ASP A 53 -1.09 -4.38 4.75
CA ASP A 53 -1.61 -5.60 5.37
C ASP A 53 -1.38 -5.61 6.91
N CYS A 54 -2.16 -6.42 7.61
CA CYS A 54 -1.98 -6.68 9.03
C CYS A 54 -1.80 -8.18 9.26
N LEU A 55 -0.63 -8.56 9.76
CA LEU A 55 -0.23 -9.95 9.95
C LEU A 55 -0.53 -10.44 11.36
N TRP A 56 -0.56 -9.53 12.34
CA TRP A 56 -0.76 -9.89 13.74
C TRP A 56 -1.40 -8.76 14.56
N ILE A 57 -2.38 -9.09 15.41
CA ILE A 57 -2.98 -8.18 16.40
C ILE A 57 -3.10 -8.88 17.76
N GLY A 58 -2.46 -8.32 18.78
CA GLY A 58 -2.44 -8.90 20.12
C GLY A 58 -1.88 -10.32 20.10
N ASN A 59 -2.74 -11.31 20.36
CA ASN A 59 -2.38 -12.73 20.35
C ASN A 59 -2.88 -13.47 19.09
N ARG A 60 -3.46 -12.76 18.11
CA ARG A 60 -4.02 -13.35 16.90
C ARG A 60 -3.05 -13.23 15.73
N ASP A 61 -2.67 -14.37 15.17
CA ASP A 61 -2.07 -14.46 13.84
C ASP A 61 -3.17 -14.29 12.79
N LEU A 62 -3.04 -13.27 11.95
CA LEU A 62 -4.01 -12.97 10.89
C LEU A 62 -3.57 -13.50 9.52
N ARG A 63 -2.34 -14.01 9.37
CA ARG A 63 -1.85 -14.49 8.06
C ARG A 63 -2.75 -15.55 7.40
N PRO A 64 -3.35 -16.51 8.14
CA PRO A 64 -4.27 -17.48 7.54
C PRO A 64 -5.63 -16.89 7.14
N ALA A 65 -6.02 -15.74 7.70
CA ALA A 65 -7.30 -15.10 7.39
C ALA A 65 -7.26 -14.46 6.00
N PRO A 66 -8.39 -14.36 5.29
CA PRO A 66 -8.45 -13.73 3.97
C PRO A 66 -8.20 -12.22 4.04
N LEU A 67 -7.72 -11.61 2.95
CA LEU A 67 -7.37 -10.19 2.91
C LEU A 67 -8.53 -9.27 3.30
N HIS A 68 -9.77 -9.62 2.92
CA HIS A 68 -10.95 -8.84 3.30
C HIS A 68 -11.22 -8.78 4.81
N GLU A 69 -10.64 -9.69 5.61
CA GLU A 69 -10.64 -9.62 7.08
C GLU A 69 -9.42 -8.88 7.62
N ARG A 70 -8.22 -9.13 7.05
CA ARG A 70 -6.97 -8.52 7.51
C ARG A 70 -6.95 -7.01 7.29
N ARG A 71 -7.54 -6.56 6.18
CA ARG A 71 -7.46 -5.17 5.76
C ARG A 71 -8.30 -4.21 6.63
N PRO A 72 -9.56 -4.50 6.98
CA PRO A 72 -10.27 -3.72 8.01
C PRO A 72 -9.58 -3.75 9.38
N ALA A 73 -8.94 -4.87 9.73
CA ALA A 73 -8.18 -4.98 10.97
C ALA A 73 -6.96 -4.03 11.00
N LEU A 74 -6.24 -3.89 9.87
CA LEU A 74 -5.22 -2.86 9.69
C LEU A 74 -5.81 -1.45 9.92
N GLU A 75 -6.87 -1.11 9.19
CA GLU A 75 -7.48 0.23 9.21
C GLU A 75 -7.92 0.63 10.63
N ALA A 76 -8.52 -0.30 11.37
CA ALA A 76 -8.90 -0.08 12.76
C ALA A 76 -7.69 0.04 13.72
N ALA A 77 -6.60 -0.69 13.46
CA ALA A 77 -5.42 -0.70 14.33
C ALA A 77 -4.61 0.60 14.24
N VAL A 78 -4.63 1.27 13.08
CA VAL A 78 -3.87 2.51 12.81
C VAL A 78 -4.75 3.76 12.85
N ASP A 79 -6.03 3.62 13.18
CA ASP A 79 -6.96 4.74 13.32
C ASP A 79 -6.44 5.76 14.35
N GLY A 80 -6.23 7.00 13.89
CA GLY A 80 -5.64 8.08 14.68
C GLY A 80 -4.11 8.07 14.79
N ALA A 81 -3.40 7.17 14.08
CA ALA A 81 -1.95 7.21 13.99
C ALA A 81 -1.48 8.34 13.05
N GLU A 82 -0.42 9.05 13.43
CA GLU A 82 0.08 10.20 12.65
C GLU A 82 1.09 9.81 11.56
N LEU A 83 1.91 8.78 11.79
CA LEU A 83 2.96 8.36 10.83
C LEU A 83 2.72 6.98 10.21
N ILE A 84 1.57 6.36 10.48
CA ILE A 84 1.20 5.07 9.89
C ILE A 84 -0.14 5.26 9.22
N LEU A 85 -0.14 5.15 7.89
CA LEU A 85 -1.32 5.36 7.08
C LEU A 85 -1.64 4.09 6.31
N PRO A 86 -2.91 3.66 6.26
CA PRO A 86 -3.29 2.57 5.38
C PRO A 86 -3.22 3.06 3.92
N VAL A 87 -2.62 2.27 3.02
CA VAL A 87 -2.59 2.61 1.57
C VAL A 87 -4.00 2.79 1.04
N ARG A 88 -4.21 3.69 0.08
CA ARG A 88 -5.53 3.92 -0.52
C ARG A 88 -6.03 2.64 -1.23
N ARG A 89 -7.31 2.31 -1.04
CA ARG A 89 -8.01 1.34 -1.89
C ARG A 89 -8.46 2.03 -3.18
N LEU A 90 -8.20 1.42 -4.33
CA LEU A 90 -8.66 1.94 -5.61
C LEU A 90 -10.01 1.33 -5.98
N ALA A 91 -10.52 1.67 -7.18
CA ALA A 91 -11.73 1.06 -7.72
C ALA A 91 -11.57 -0.47 -7.82
N THR A 92 -12.67 -1.20 -7.62
CA THR A 92 -12.68 -2.66 -7.79
C THR A 92 -12.55 -3.07 -9.24
N ASP A 93 -12.93 -2.18 -10.17
CA ASP A 93 -12.64 -2.36 -11.58
C ASP A 93 -11.17 -2.00 -11.86
N GLY A 94 -10.41 -2.96 -12.39
CA GLY A 94 -8.98 -2.81 -12.59
C GLY A 94 -8.63 -1.76 -13.64
N LEU A 95 -9.48 -1.52 -14.65
CA LEU A 95 -9.25 -0.48 -15.66
C LEU A 95 -9.49 0.89 -15.06
N GLU A 96 -10.58 1.07 -14.32
CA GLU A 96 -10.84 2.33 -13.59
C GLU A 96 -9.72 2.64 -12.59
N ALA A 97 -9.25 1.63 -11.84
CA ALA A 97 -8.13 1.78 -10.93
C ALA A 97 -6.84 2.20 -11.65
N TRP A 98 -6.59 1.64 -12.83
CA TRP A 98 -5.43 1.97 -13.65
C TRP A 98 -5.49 3.40 -14.23
N GLU A 99 -6.65 3.83 -14.71
CA GLU A 99 -6.83 5.22 -15.16
C GLU A 99 -6.56 6.20 -14.03
N LEU A 100 -7.06 5.92 -12.82
CA LEU A 100 -6.81 6.74 -11.64
C LEU A 100 -5.32 6.81 -11.26
N VAL A 101 -4.57 5.70 -11.37
CA VAL A 101 -3.11 5.68 -11.17
C VAL A 101 -2.42 6.66 -12.13
N LYS A 102 -2.80 6.66 -13.40
CA LYS A 102 -2.22 7.57 -14.40
C LYS A 102 -2.55 9.03 -14.11
N GLU A 103 -3.82 9.32 -13.82
CA GLU A 103 -4.28 10.69 -13.53
C GLU A 103 -3.62 11.26 -12.28
N CYS A 104 -3.42 10.45 -11.25
CA CYS A 104 -2.79 10.85 -10.00
C CYS A 104 -1.26 10.81 -10.03
N GLY A 105 -0.64 10.35 -11.13
CA GLY A 105 0.81 10.23 -11.25
C GLY A 105 1.45 9.21 -10.31
N TYR A 106 0.69 8.20 -9.87
CA TYR A 106 1.20 7.12 -9.01
C TYR A 106 2.17 6.23 -9.79
N GLU A 107 3.12 5.61 -9.07
CA GLU A 107 4.10 4.71 -9.68
C GLU A 107 3.43 3.47 -10.28
N GLY A 108 2.34 3.01 -9.68
CA GLY A 108 1.63 1.82 -10.11
C GLY A 108 0.54 1.44 -9.13
N LEU A 109 0.07 0.19 -9.25
CA LEU A 109 -0.86 -0.40 -8.30
C LEU A 109 -0.57 -1.89 -8.08
N VAL A 110 -1.12 -2.42 -7.00
CA VAL A 110 -1.08 -3.85 -6.69
C VAL A 110 -2.51 -4.32 -6.49
N ALA A 111 -2.98 -5.20 -7.38
CA ALA A 111 -4.25 -5.89 -7.20
C ALA A 111 -4.03 -7.14 -6.36
N LYS A 112 -4.92 -7.37 -5.38
CA LYS A 112 -4.85 -8.54 -4.51
C LYS A 112 -6.18 -9.30 -4.52
N ASP A 113 -6.13 -10.62 -4.47
CA ASP A 113 -7.32 -11.43 -4.24
C ASP A 113 -7.79 -11.26 -2.78
N GLY A 114 -9.01 -10.73 -2.60
CA GLY A 114 -9.63 -10.51 -1.30
C GLY A 114 -9.85 -11.75 -0.47
N GLY A 115 -10.00 -12.91 -1.12
CA GLY A 115 -10.17 -14.21 -0.46
C GLY A 115 -8.85 -14.87 -0.07
N SER A 116 -7.71 -14.31 -0.49
CA SER A 116 -6.42 -14.98 -0.31
C SER A 116 -5.85 -14.81 1.12
N PRO A 117 -5.28 -15.88 1.71
CA PRO A 117 -4.43 -15.75 2.89
C PRO A 117 -3.12 -15.04 2.55
N TYR A 118 -2.42 -14.53 3.56
CA TYR A 118 -1.09 -13.95 3.36
C TYR A 118 -0.07 -15.05 3.06
N GLN A 119 0.67 -14.91 1.97
CA GLN A 119 1.80 -15.78 1.61
C GLN A 119 3.07 -14.94 1.53
N ALA A 120 4.09 -15.32 2.29
CA ALA A 120 5.41 -14.71 2.17
C ALA A 120 6.08 -15.18 0.86
N GLY A 121 6.77 -14.25 0.18
CA GLY A 121 7.44 -14.53 -1.10
C GLY A 121 6.54 -14.32 -2.31
N GLU A 122 6.90 -14.93 -3.44
CA GLU A 122 6.13 -14.80 -4.68
C GLU A 122 4.74 -15.43 -4.52
N SER A 123 3.70 -14.67 -4.85
CA SER A 123 2.32 -15.15 -4.82
C SER A 123 1.60 -14.84 -6.12
N ARG A 124 0.77 -15.80 -6.57
CA ARG A 124 -0.15 -15.60 -7.70
C ARG A 124 -1.39 -14.81 -7.32
N SER A 125 -1.63 -14.61 -6.03
CA SER A 125 -2.79 -13.89 -5.51
C SER A 125 -2.59 -12.37 -5.52
N TRP A 126 -1.38 -11.90 -5.81
CA TRP A 126 -0.99 -10.49 -5.83
C TRP A 126 -0.41 -10.19 -7.21
N VAL A 127 -0.97 -9.20 -7.90
CA VAL A 127 -0.49 -8.80 -9.22
C VAL A 127 -0.11 -7.33 -9.20
N THR A 128 1.16 -7.07 -9.45
CA THR A 128 1.75 -5.73 -9.45
C THR A 128 1.91 -5.21 -10.88
N ASP A 129 1.49 -3.98 -11.14
CA ASP A 129 1.79 -3.28 -12.39
C ASP A 129 2.28 -1.86 -12.12
N LEU A 130 3.40 -1.52 -12.76
CA LEU A 130 4.12 -0.26 -12.60
C LEU A 130 4.06 0.54 -13.89
N LEU A 131 3.76 1.84 -13.78
CA LEU A 131 3.65 2.79 -14.88
C LEU A 131 4.96 2.92 -15.67
N LEU A 132 6.11 2.81 -14.99
CA LEU A 132 7.42 2.82 -15.65
C LEU A 132 7.59 1.63 -16.60
N ARG A 133 7.07 0.45 -16.22
CA ARG A 133 7.07 -0.75 -17.08
C ARG A 133 6.01 -0.66 -18.18
N SER A 134 4.89 0.01 -17.95
CA SER A 134 3.86 0.15 -18.98
C SER A 134 4.29 1.09 -20.11
N LYS A 135 5.04 2.16 -19.83
CA LYS A 135 5.55 3.09 -20.86
C LYS A 135 6.43 2.41 -21.90
N GLU A 136 7.11 1.33 -21.54
CA GLU A 136 7.92 0.50 -22.45
C GLU A 136 7.06 -0.46 -23.29
N LEU A 137 5.82 -0.73 -22.87
CA LEU A 137 4.90 -1.68 -23.48
C LEU A 137 3.69 -1.04 -24.20
N VAL A 138 3.52 0.28 -24.14
CA VAL A 138 2.40 0.98 -24.82
C VAL A 138 2.66 1.05 -26.33
N ARG A 139 2.35 -0.04 -27.03
CA ARG A 139 1.89 0.03 -28.43
C ARG A 139 0.52 -0.59 -28.67
N GLU A 140 -0.01 -1.45 -27.81
CA GLU A 140 -1.37 -2.00 -28.02
C GLU A 140 -1.90 -2.63 -26.72
N THR A 141 -3.02 -2.12 -26.19
CA THR A 141 -3.82 -2.65 -25.06
C THR A 141 -3.14 -2.82 -23.68
N SER A 142 -3.78 -2.32 -22.61
CA SER A 142 -3.23 -2.41 -21.24
C SER A 142 -3.17 -3.87 -20.76
N PRO A 143 -2.00 -4.42 -20.41
CA PRO A 143 -1.86 -5.79 -19.89
C PRO A 143 -2.57 -6.01 -18.55
N PHE A 144 -3.00 -4.93 -17.90
CA PHE A 144 -3.51 -4.95 -16.54
C PHE A 144 -4.84 -5.71 -16.42
N ALA A 145 -5.78 -5.45 -17.32
CA ALA A 145 -7.09 -6.12 -17.31
C ALA A 145 -6.98 -7.64 -17.49
N ASP A 146 -6.04 -8.09 -18.32
CA ASP A 146 -5.83 -9.51 -18.60
C ASP A 146 -5.12 -10.23 -17.42
N LYS A 147 -4.33 -9.47 -16.64
CA LYS A 147 -3.67 -9.93 -15.43
C LYS A 147 -4.63 -10.06 -14.24
N THR A 148 -5.53 -9.09 -14.05
CA THR A 148 -6.51 -9.11 -12.94
C THR A 148 -7.66 -10.10 -13.17
N ALA A 149 -7.96 -10.47 -14.42
CA ALA A 149 -8.94 -11.51 -14.74
C ALA A 149 -8.69 -12.84 -13.99
N ARG A 150 -7.44 -13.11 -13.63
CA ARG A 150 -7.00 -14.30 -12.88
C ARG A 150 -7.35 -14.26 -11.39
N LEU A 151 -7.62 -13.08 -10.83
CA LEU A 151 -7.99 -12.88 -9.42
C LEU A 151 -9.52 -13.02 -9.18
N GLY A 152 -10.30 -13.18 -10.26
CA GLY A 152 -11.76 -13.31 -10.18
C GLY A 152 -12.48 -12.02 -9.78
N ARG A 153 -13.79 -12.11 -9.47
CA ARG A 153 -14.66 -10.96 -9.10
C ARG A 153 -14.36 -10.34 -7.72
N ASN A 154 -13.29 -10.77 -7.06
CA ASN A 154 -12.91 -10.38 -5.71
C ASN A 154 -11.56 -9.64 -5.70
N ALA A 155 -11.20 -8.94 -6.78
CA ALA A 155 -10.00 -8.11 -6.81
C ALA A 155 -10.18 -6.88 -5.91
N TRP A 156 -9.19 -6.64 -5.04
CA TRP A 156 -9.08 -5.49 -4.13
C TRP A 156 -7.83 -4.67 -4.41
#